data_AF-A0A914QJ91-F1
#
_entry.id   AF-A0A914QJ91-F1
#
_cell.length_a   1.000
_cell.length_b   1.000
_cell.length_c   1.000
_cell.angle_alpha   90.00
_cell.angle_beta   90.00
_cell.angle_gamma   90.00
#
_symmetry.space_group_name_H-M   'P 1'
#
loop_
_entity.id
_entity.type
_entity.pdbx_description
1 polymer ?
#
loop_
_entity_poly.entity_id
_entity_poly.type
_entity_poly.pdbx_seq_one_letter_code
_entity_poly.pdbx_strand_id
1 'polypeptide(L)'
;MRLRHKDKKDIYIVDLLLKRRSLYKLNGIGRYDFTHEILDQKESNFNGIEVQKDCRISVICRDMPQKEKTLEELEYKPLVENVN
;
A
#
# COMPACT_ATOMS: atom_id res chain seq x y z
N MET A 1 -4.36 -11.21 1.63
CA MET A 1 -4.30 -9.92 2.37
C MET A 1 -5.45 -9.09 1.89
N ARG A 2 -6.22 -8.51 2.79
CA ARG A 2 -7.39 -7.70 2.45
C ARG A 2 -7.09 -6.24 2.75
N LEU A 3 -7.49 -5.36 1.84
CA LEU A 3 -7.46 -3.91 2.00
C LEU A 3 -8.89 -3.41 2.15
N ARG A 4 -9.12 -2.51 3.10
CA ARG A 4 -10.40 -1.82 3.30
C ARG A 4 -10.19 -0.33 3.38
N HIS A 5 -10.99 0.45 2.65
CA HIS A 5 -10.89 1.91 2.73
C HIS A 5 -11.28 2.39 4.13
N LYS A 6 -10.49 3.29 4.71
CA LYS A 6 -10.64 3.75 6.10
C LYS A 6 -12.05 4.29 6.41
N ASP A 7 -12.64 5.05 5.47
CA ASP A 7 -13.95 5.69 5.63
C ASP A 7 -15.11 4.90 5.00
N LYS A 8 -14.83 3.99 4.05
CA LYS A 8 -15.83 3.32 3.21
C LYS A 8 -15.58 1.80 3.20
N LYS A 9 -15.49 1.24 4.40
CA LYS A 9 -14.95 -0.11 4.68
C LYS A 9 -15.71 -1.25 4.01
N ASP A 10 -17.02 -1.07 3.79
CA ASP A 10 -17.90 -2.10 3.23
C ASP A 10 -18.06 -2.00 1.71
N ILE A 11 -17.68 -0.85 1.13
CA ILE A 11 -17.83 -0.58 -0.31
C ILE A 11 -16.52 -0.86 -1.04
N TYR A 12 -15.40 -0.40 -0.47
CA TYR A 12 -14.09 -0.51 -1.09
C TYR A 12 -13.24 -1.55 -0.37
N ILE A 13 -13.33 -2.77 -0.88
CA ILE A 13 -12.60 -3.94 -0.41
C ILE A 13 -11.78 -4.51 -1.56
N VAL A 14 -10.50 -4.78 -1.31
CA VAL A 14 -9.60 -5.40 -2.29
C VAL A 14 -8.87 -6.56 -1.64
N ASP A 15 -8.97 -7.74 -2.23
CA ASP A 15 -8.18 -8.89 -1.82
C ASP A 15 -6.94 -9.04 -2.71
N LEU A 16 -5.80 -9.32 -2.08
CA LEU A 16 -4.52 -9.62 -2.73
C LEU A 16 -4.05 -11.02 -2.34
N LEU A 17 -3.79 -11.85 -3.36
CA LEU A 17 -3.19 -13.17 -3.20
C LEU A 17 -1.66 -13.06 -3.08
N LEU A 18 -1.14 -13.19 -1.86
CA LEU A 18 0.29 -13.10 -1.57
C LEU A 18 0.97 -14.47 -1.69
N LYS A 19 1.31 -14.88 -2.92
CA LYS A 19 2.01 -16.13 -3.19
C LYS A 19 3.41 -16.16 -2.52
N ARG A 20 3.96 -17.36 -2.32
CA ARG A 20 5.35 -17.51 -1.83
C ARG A 20 6.31 -16.76 -2.76
N ARG A 21 7.22 -15.96 -2.18
CA ARG A 21 8.21 -15.11 -2.88
C ARG A 21 7.60 -14.00 -3.75
N SER A 22 6.32 -13.64 -3.56
CA SER A 22 5.76 -12.43 -4.17
C SER A 22 6.16 -11.18 -3.39
N LEU A 23 6.47 -10.10 -4.09
CA LEU A 23 6.59 -8.76 -3.53
C LEU A 23 5.26 -8.02 -3.69
N TYR A 24 4.76 -7.41 -2.61
CA TYR A 24 3.70 -6.42 -2.68
C TYR A 24 4.25 -5.04 -2.34
N LYS A 25 3.68 -3.99 -2.93
CA LYS A 25 4.05 -2.60 -2.67
C LYS A 25 2.78 -1.79 -2.40
N LEU A 26 2.70 -1.18 -1.21
CA LEU A 26 1.65 -0.23 -0.86
C LEU A 26 2.27 1.17 -0.78
N ASN A 27 1.81 2.08 -1.63
CA ASN A 27 2.20 3.49 -1.68
C ASN A 27 0.95 4.37 -1.92
N GLY A 28 1.10 5.68 -1.74
CA GLY A 28 0.02 6.65 -1.95
C GLY A 28 -1.29 6.24 -1.26
N ILE A 29 -2.39 6.28 -2.01
CA ILE A 29 -3.74 5.91 -1.54
C ILE A 29 -3.76 4.54 -0.87
N GLY A 30 -3.10 3.53 -1.46
CA GLY A 30 -3.09 2.17 -0.91
C GLY A 30 -2.39 2.05 0.46
N ARG A 31 -1.52 2.99 0.81
CA ARG A 31 -0.84 3.06 2.12
C ARG A 31 -1.62 3.90 3.13
N TYR A 32 -2.19 5.03 2.71
CA TYR A 32 -2.74 6.03 3.62
C TYR A 32 -4.27 5.97 3.77
N ASP A 33 -4.97 5.49 2.75
CA ASP A 33 -6.44 5.48 2.74
C ASP A 33 -7.02 4.07 2.95
N PHE A 34 -6.18 3.04 2.93
CA PHE A 34 -6.59 1.65 3.13
C PHE A 34 -5.91 1.02 4.34
N THR A 35 -6.71 0.39 5.20
CA THR A 35 -6.20 -0.55 6.21
C THR A 35 -5.90 -1.89 5.54
N HIS A 36 -4.81 -2.55 5.90
CA HIS A 36 -4.44 -3.87 5.38
C HIS A 36 -4.46 -4.92 6.49
N GLU A 37 -4.99 -6.11 6.19
CA GLU A 37 -5.08 -7.23 7.13
C GLU A 37 -4.65 -8.56 6.50
N ILE A 38 -4.01 -9.41 7.31
CA ILE A 38 -3.76 -10.82 6.98
C ILE A 38 -4.90 -11.63 7.58
N LEU A 39 -5.77 -12.13 6.70
CA LEU A 39 -6.96 -12.90 7.07
C LEU A 39 -6.60 -14.17 7.84
N ASP A 40 -7.48 -14.62 8.72
CA ASP A 40 -7.35 -15.92 9.39
C ASP A 40 -7.59 -17.09 8.41
N GLN A 41 -7.56 -18.34 8.89
CA GLN A 41 -7.80 -19.50 8.02
C GLN A 41 -9.25 -19.56 7.53
N LYS A 42 -10.22 -19.20 8.39
CA LYS A 42 -11.65 -19.30 8.09
C LYS A 42 -12.06 -18.31 7.01
N GLU A 43 -11.40 -17.16 6.96
CA GLU A 43 -11.67 -16.09 6.01
C GLU A 43 -10.67 -16.07 4.84
N SER A 44 -9.64 -16.92 4.83
CA SER A 44 -8.65 -17.03 3.75
C SER A 44 -9.26 -17.67 2.51
N ASN A 45 -10.03 -16.88 1.76
CA ASN A 45 -10.57 -17.25 0.46
C ASN A 45 -10.13 -16.22 -0.59
N PHE A 46 -9.78 -16.69 -1.77
CA PHE A 46 -9.45 -15.84 -2.91
C PHE A 46 -10.15 -16.37 -4.17
N ASN A 47 -11.03 -15.56 -4.76
CA ASN A 47 -11.87 -15.93 -5.91
C ASN A 47 -12.64 -17.25 -5.71
N GLY A 48 -13.21 -17.47 -4.52
CA GLY A 48 -13.96 -18.67 -4.18
C GLY A 48 -13.09 -19.85 -3.74
N ILE A 49 -11.76 -19.76 -3.87
CA ILE A 49 -10.84 -20.84 -3.52
C ILE A 49 -10.23 -20.57 -2.15
N GLU A 50 -10.32 -21.54 -1.24
CA GLU A 50 -9.66 -21.45 0.06
C GLU A 50 -8.13 -21.42 -0.10
N VAL A 51 -7.49 -20.48 0.57
CA VAL A 51 -6.03 -20.34 0.61
C VAL A 51 -5.54 -20.95 1.92
N GLN A 52 -4.98 -22.15 1.83
CA GLN A 52 -4.39 -22.84 2.98
C GLN A 52 -3.25 -22.03 3.59
N LYS A 53 -3.32 -21.75 4.90
CA LYS A 53 -2.28 -21.02 5.62
C LYS A 53 -1.27 -21.96 6.23
N ASP A 54 0.00 -21.59 6.12
CA ASP A 54 1.14 -22.23 6.75
C ASP A 54 1.90 -21.22 7.63
N CYS A 55 3.00 -21.66 8.23
CA CYS A 55 3.94 -20.74 8.87
C CYS A 55 4.62 -19.88 7.79
N ARG A 56 4.15 -18.64 7.65
CA ARG A 56 4.62 -17.69 6.62
C ARG A 56 5.52 -16.62 7.21
N ILE A 57 6.70 -16.46 6.62
CA ILE A 57 7.62 -15.35 6.92
C ILE A 57 7.47 -14.28 5.84
N SER A 58 7.38 -13.01 6.26
CA SER A 58 7.44 -11.85 5.36
C SER A 58 8.58 -10.92 5.76
N VAL A 59 9.32 -10.45 4.76
CA VAL A 59 10.24 -9.33 4.91
C VAL A 59 9.50 -8.06 4.50
N ILE A 60 9.42 -7.08 5.39
CA ILE A 60 8.71 -5.82 5.16
C ILE A 60 9.73 -4.69 5.11
N CYS A 61 9.86 -4.08 3.95
CA CYS A 61 10.64 -2.85 3.78
C CYS A 61 9.73 -1.64 3.91
N ARG A 62 10.21 -0.58 4.56
CA ARG A 62 9.47 0.68 4.70
C ARG A 62 10.40 1.83 4.36
N ASP A 63 9.84 2.82 3.67
CA ASP A 63 10.53 4.08 3.43
C ASP A 63 10.63 4.87 4.74
N MET A 64 11.73 5.59 4.89
CA MET A 64 11.85 6.61 5.94
C MET A 64 10.83 7.72 5.65
N PRO A 65 10.07 8.20 6.65
CA PRO A 65 9.18 9.33 6.42
C PRO A 65 9.99 10.54 5.93
N GLN A 66 9.61 11.10 4.79
CA GLN A 66 10.14 12.40 4.37
C GLN A 66 9.63 13.44 5.37
N LYS A 67 10.51 14.33 5.84
CA LYS A 67 10.06 15.54 6.53
C LYS A 67 9.14 16.28 5.55
N GLU A 68 8.03 16.82 6.04
CA GLU A 68 7.28 17.80 5.26
C GLU A 68 8.29 18.87 4.82
N LYS A 69 8.42 19.08 3.52
CA LYS A 69 9.28 20.14 3.01
C LYS A 69 8.70 21.44 3.54
N THR A 70 9.41 22.09 4.45
CA THR A 70 9.11 23.46 4.82
C THR A 70 9.23 24.31 3.56
N LEU A 71 8.44 25.38 3.44
CA LEU A 71 8.49 26.29 2.29
C LEU A 71 9.90 26.81 1.98
N GLU A 72 10.81 26.78 2.97
CA GLU A 72 12.22 27.14 2.87
C GLU A 72 13.06 26.18 2.01
N GLU A 73 12.67 24.91 1.86
CA GLU A 73 13.44 23.89 1.10
C GLU A 73 13.04 23.80 -0.38
N LEU A 74 12.01 24.56 -0.79
CA LEU A 74 11.63 24.68 -2.20
C LEU A 74 12.53 25.74 -2.85
N GLU A 75 13.73 25.32 -3.25
CA GLU A 75 14.60 26.14 -4.10
C GLU A 75 13.88 26.36 -5.44
N TYR A 76 13.27 27.55 -5.58
CA TYR A 76 12.62 27.99 -6.82
C TYR A 76 13.69 28.09 -7.90
N LYS A 77 13.75 27.09 -8.80
CA LYS A 77 14.44 27.28 -10.07
C LYS A 77 13.61 28.27 -10.87
N PRO A 78 14.15 29.45 -11.23
CA PRO A 78 13.43 30.39 -12.07
C PRO A 78 13.05 29.68 -13.37
N LEU A 79 11.83 29.94 -13.84
CA LEU A 79 11.40 29.52 -15.16
C LEU A 79 12.40 30.16 -16.15
N VAL A 80 13.20 29.34 -16.82
CA VAL A 80 14.02 29.79 -17.94
C VAL A 80 13.05 30.32 -18.99
N GLU A 81 12.96 31.66 -19.07
CA GLU A 81 12.29 32.32 -20.18
C GLU A 81 13.07 31.93 -21.43
N ASN A 82 12.47 31.08 -22.26
CA ASN A 82 12.94 30.86 -23.62
C ASN A 82 12.72 32.17 -24.37
N VAL A 83 13.72 33.05 -24.34
CA VAL A 83 13.80 34.20 -25.23
C VAL A 83 14.20 33.66 -26.61
N ASN A 84 13.35 33.97 -27.58
CA ASN A 84 13.39 33.56 -29.00
C ASN A 84 14.76 33.70 -29.66
#